data_AF-A0A3S2TPM5-F1
#
_entry.id   AF-A0A3S2TPM5-F1
#
_cell.length_a   1.000
_cell.length_b   1.000
_cell.length_c   1.000
_cell.angle_alpha   90.00
_cell.angle_beta   90.00
_cell.angle_gamma   90.00
#
_symmetry.space_group_name_H-M   'P 1'
#
loop_
_entity.id
_entity.type
_entity.pdbx_description
1 polymer ?
#
loop_
_entity_poly.entity_id
_entity_poly.type
_entity_poly.pdbx_seq_one_letter_code
_entity_poly.pdbx_strand_id
1 'polypeptide(L)'
;MKPKLHLTLAPHRSAQALTVLALASGQCLYGSAASAATAPTPADALRLAVARAQAASPAPARLPGLVKNYLRLLKQAPIEGVDEAPEASPGDPAGLAIVLPQVLSTVEQALATAPTAMLGALEAAHTGYAAGLTKLHAGSSDATPQHLVGVLTAMADGQAAMDQALDIAAVIDPPAVALLLPAVQAAREAARRTSRSTLDLALAVGVGAGRLAPAESALRTADALFDAGDYGGAGQQYAGAFGLAANTVVFSMDRFEQNLRGVFDANTVGWSYALSQGGNLARSGSSGLARTGADQPPTPQSPTKKMHVASVSKTMTAIVVLRRLAEMGLSVDTAIGPWLPLGWTRPADVHGITFRQLLTHTSGFGQNAPGGNDYLSLQVMAAQPVPGKGGFDYENANFGLLRVITAKLLGLDASALPFNAGALTSAAFLSYAQTVFDAAGVPFSCEPQGTNATRQYDFPDSGNPGYAEPSRALNCGGFGVQISATNLARTLAYLRYTQDLMPAAQFQAMKTGFLGFMNPTDYDYAQGIFGTYHTHGGDWDHTGSGGLDACVMVFPINVEAAVTINSSRKELGQGYPNGGYQCRVIKWAFENAWVAN
;
A
#
# COMPACT_ATOMS: atom_id res chain seq x y z
N MET A 1 41.44 9.33 24.25
CA MET A 1 42.29 9.04 25.43
C MET A 1 41.46 9.28 26.69
N LYS A 2 41.29 8.27 27.56
CA LYS A 2 40.75 8.46 28.92
C LYS A 2 41.91 8.83 29.88
N PRO A 3 41.61 9.38 31.06
CA PRO A 3 41.55 8.48 32.22
C PRO A 3 40.38 8.70 33.19
N LYS A 4 40.11 7.58 33.88
CA LYS A 4 39.33 7.28 35.10
C LYS A 4 39.90 8.01 36.34
N LEU A 5 39.38 8.04 37.58
CA LEU A 5 38.29 7.41 38.35
C LEU A 5 38.18 8.16 39.72
N HIS A 6 37.18 7.76 40.53
CA HIS A 6 37.11 7.71 42.01
C HIS A 6 36.38 8.85 42.75
N LEU A 7 35.66 8.64 43.87
CA LEU A 7 35.06 7.48 44.60
C LEU A 7 34.59 8.07 45.95
N THR A 8 33.46 7.61 46.55
CA THR A 8 33.19 7.37 48.01
C THR A 8 31.68 7.46 48.28
N LEU A 9 30.96 6.43 48.76
CA LEU A 9 31.01 5.58 49.97
C LEU A 9 30.61 6.29 51.27
N ALA A 10 29.50 5.84 51.86
CA ALA A 10 29.34 5.64 53.31
C ALA A 10 27.99 4.91 53.66
N PRO A 11 27.90 4.24 54.82
CA PRO A 11 27.25 2.93 54.96
C PRO A 11 26.22 2.82 56.10
N HIS A 12 25.58 1.64 56.28
CA HIS A 12 25.57 0.87 57.56
C HIS A 12 24.73 -0.44 57.47
N ARG A 13 25.38 -1.60 57.78
CA ARG A 13 25.11 -2.56 58.90
C ARG A 13 23.80 -3.36 58.79
N SER A 14 23.68 -4.67 58.98
CA SER A 14 24.46 -5.80 59.56
C SER A 14 23.45 -6.98 59.64
N ALA A 15 23.71 -8.26 59.81
CA ALA A 15 24.83 -9.20 59.76
C ALA A 15 24.20 -10.59 60.00
N GLN A 16 24.84 -11.64 59.46
CA GLN A 16 25.13 -12.97 60.06
C GLN A 16 25.15 -14.04 58.93
N ALA A 17 26.31 -14.45 58.42
CA ALA A 17 27.32 -15.37 59.01
C ALA A 17 26.91 -16.85 58.78
N LEU A 18 27.75 -17.80 58.36
CA LEU A 18 29.21 -17.96 58.18
C LEU A 18 29.34 -19.37 57.50
N THR A 19 30.13 -19.68 56.46
CA THR A 19 31.58 -20.02 56.42
C THR A 19 31.72 -20.88 55.13
N VAL A 20 32.43 -20.54 54.05
CA VAL A 20 33.91 -20.53 53.84
C VAL A 20 34.48 -21.96 53.72
N LEU A 21 35.41 -22.40 52.83
CA LEU A 21 36.51 -21.87 51.99
C LEU A 21 36.74 -22.99 50.89
N ALA A 22 36.80 -22.74 49.58
CA ALA A 22 37.96 -22.35 48.73
C ALA A 22 38.94 -23.47 48.26
N LEU A 23 39.18 -23.43 46.92
CA LEU A 23 40.43 -23.65 46.15
C LEU A 23 41.05 -25.06 46.15
N ALA A 24 41.66 -25.60 45.09
CA ALA A 24 41.97 -25.30 43.68
C ALA A 24 42.34 -26.71 43.09
N SER A 25 42.41 -27.06 41.80
CA SER A 25 43.10 -26.51 40.62
C SER A 25 43.08 -27.61 39.54
N GLY A 26 43.16 -27.26 38.24
CA GLY A 26 43.76 -28.13 37.21
C GLY A 26 42.82 -28.75 36.18
N GLN A 27 42.98 -28.34 34.91
CA GLN A 27 42.27 -28.80 33.71
C GLN A 27 42.70 -30.22 33.28
N CYS A 28 41.73 -31.04 32.82
CA CYS A 28 41.73 -31.65 31.46
C CYS A 28 40.50 -32.55 31.21
N LEU A 29 39.71 -32.14 30.20
CA LEU A 29 39.03 -32.91 29.14
C LEU A 29 37.93 -33.97 29.42
N TYR A 30 36.86 -33.81 28.60
CA TYR A 30 35.73 -34.68 28.22
C TYR A 30 34.45 -34.74 29.10
N GLY A 31 33.32 -34.32 28.50
CA GLY A 31 32.05 -35.06 28.63
C GLY A 31 30.76 -34.30 29.01
N SER A 32 30.11 -33.67 28.01
CA SER A 32 28.66 -33.48 27.81
C SER A 32 27.73 -32.86 28.89
N ALA A 33 27.36 -31.61 28.61
CA ALA A 33 26.05 -30.93 28.63
C ALA A 33 24.81 -31.58 29.30
N ALA A 34 24.13 -30.79 30.14
CA ALA A 34 22.68 -30.84 30.34
C ALA A 34 22.10 -29.42 30.18
N SER A 35 21.22 -29.24 29.18
CA SER A 35 20.46 -28.00 28.94
C SER A 35 19.22 -27.94 29.82
N ALA A 36 18.91 -26.73 30.32
CA ALA A 36 17.63 -26.40 30.96
C ALA A 36 16.47 -26.60 29.97
N ALA A 37 15.47 -27.39 30.35
CA ALA A 37 14.25 -27.61 29.58
C ALA A 37 13.30 -26.43 29.73
N THR A 38 12.88 -25.84 28.61
CA THR A 38 11.78 -24.89 28.48
C THR A 38 10.44 -25.58 28.73
N ALA A 39 9.50 -24.86 29.36
CA ALA A 39 8.13 -25.35 29.54
C ALA A 39 7.46 -25.57 28.16
N PRO A 40 6.64 -26.63 27.99
CA PRO A 40 6.02 -26.96 26.71
C PRO A 40 5.05 -25.87 26.26
N THR A 41 5.09 -25.54 24.97
CA THR A 41 4.11 -24.65 24.35
C THR A 41 2.73 -25.35 24.29
N PRO A 42 1.62 -24.61 24.09
CA PRO A 42 0.31 -25.21 23.87
C PRO A 42 0.29 -26.26 22.74
N ALA A 43 1.14 -26.06 21.71
CA ALA A 43 1.32 -27.00 20.61
C ALA A 43 2.02 -28.32 21.04
N ASP A 44 2.96 -28.25 21.98
CA ASP A 44 3.65 -29.43 22.52
C ASP A 44 2.74 -30.25 23.45
N ALA A 45 1.92 -29.58 24.24
CA ALA A 45 0.88 -30.22 25.06
C ALA A 45 -0.16 -30.94 24.18
N LEU A 46 -0.53 -30.34 23.03
CA LEU A 46 -1.44 -30.93 22.05
C LEU A 46 -0.82 -32.16 21.37
N ARG A 47 0.44 -32.10 20.94
CA ARG A 47 1.16 -33.25 20.38
C ARG A 47 1.17 -34.44 21.34
N LEU A 48 1.42 -34.17 22.62
CA LEU A 48 1.45 -35.21 23.65
C LEU A 48 0.06 -35.78 23.96
N ALA A 49 -0.98 -34.93 23.97
CA ALA A 49 -2.36 -35.34 24.18
C ALA A 49 -2.92 -36.16 23.01
N VAL A 50 -2.63 -35.77 21.77
CA VAL A 50 -3.02 -36.49 20.55
C VAL A 50 -2.29 -37.83 20.45
N ALA A 51 -0.99 -37.87 20.72
CA ALA A 51 -0.22 -39.12 20.73
C ALA A 51 -0.73 -40.09 21.81
N ARG A 52 -1.09 -39.59 23.00
CA ARG A 52 -1.71 -40.40 24.07
C ARG A 52 -3.11 -40.89 23.72
N ALA A 53 -3.89 -40.08 23.00
CA ALA A 53 -5.23 -40.45 22.53
C ALA A 53 -5.21 -41.47 21.37
N GLN A 54 -4.19 -41.41 20.50
CA GLN A 54 -4.01 -42.34 19.38
C GLN A 54 -3.45 -43.71 19.82
N ALA A 55 -2.65 -43.75 20.89
CA ALA A 55 -2.10 -45.00 21.43
C ALA A 55 -3.13 -45.87 22.19
N ALA A 56 -4.34 -45.37 22.45
CA ALA A 56 -5.42 -46.10 23.10
C ALA A 56 -6.60 -46.30 22.12
N SER A 57 -6.78 -47.51 21.59
CA SER A 57 -8.00 -47.92 20.84
C SER A 57 -8.93 -48.77 21.70
N PRO A 58 -10.26 -48.81 21.45
CA PRO A 58 -11.01 -48.13 20.41
C PRO A 58 -11.55 -46.76 20.89
N ALA A 59 -11.75 -45.86 19.94
CA ALA A 59 -12.21 -44.49 20.16
C ALA A 59 -13.39 -44.39 21.16
N PRO A 60 -13.28 -43.62 22.25
CA PRO A 60 -14.46 -43.25 23.01
C PRO A 60 -15.23 -42.21 22.18
N ALA A 61 -16.55 -42.37 22.13
CA ALA A 61 -17.54 -41.49 21.50
C ALA A 61 -17.55 -40.03 22.01
N ARG A 62 -16.48 -39.57 22.68
CA ARG A 62 -16.29 -38.23 23.26
C ARG A 62 -15.26 -37.37 22.52
N LEU A 63 -14.40 -37.95 21.66
CA LEU A 63 -13.40 -37.19 20.88
C LEU A 63 -14.03 -36.11 19.98
N PRO A 64 -15.13 -36.38 19.24
CA PRO A 64 -15.77 -35.36 18.41
C PRO A 64 -16.28 -34.16 19.22
N GLY A 65 -16.84 -34.41 20.42
CA GLY A 65 -17.30 -33.35 21.31
C GLY A 65 -16.16 -32.52 21.92
N LEU A 66 -15.03 -33.17 22.25
CA LEU A 66 -13.84 -32.50 22.78
C LEU A 66 -13.16 -31.64 21.70
N VAL A 67 -12.96 -32.18 20.50
CA VAL A 67 -12.38 -31.44 19.36
C VAL A 67 -13.27 -30.26 18.98
N LYS A 68 -14.59 -30.45 18.95
CA LYS A 68 -15.55 -29.37 18.70
C LYS A 68 -15.48 -28.26 19.76
N ASN A 69 -15.40 -28.61 21.05
CA ASN A 69 -15.24 -27.63 22.12
C ASN A 69 -13.87 -26.94 22.10
N TYR A 70 -12.79 -27.67 21.78
CA TYR A 70 -11.45 -27.13 21.63
C TYR A 70 -11.36 -26.13 20.47
N LEU A 71 -11.89 -26.49 19.29
CA LEU A 71 -11.99 -25.57 18.16
C LEU A 71 -12.88 -24.37 18.45
N ARG A 72 -14.00 -24.56 19.14
CA ARG A 72 -14.84 -23.43 19.57
C ARG A 72 -14.02 -22.45 20.40
N LEU A 73 -13.27 -22.94 21.38
CA LEU A 73 -12.41 -22.11 22.24
C LEU A 73 -11.28 -21.44 21.45
N LEU A 74 -10.64 -22.14 20.50
CA LEU A 74 -9.60 -21.55 19.65
C LEU A 74 -10.16 -20.49 18.68
N LYS A 75 -11.32 -20.74 18.08
CA LYS A 75 -11.99 -19.80 17.18
C LYS A 75 -12.46 -18.54 17.93
N GLN A 76 -12.78 -18.66 19.22
CA GLN A 76 -13.17 -17.58 20.12
C GLN A 76 -11.99 -16.91 20.84
N ALA A 77 -10.80 -17.50 20.79
CA ALA A 77 -9.64 -16.94 21.46
C ALA A 77 -9.28 -15.58 20.83
N PRO A 78 -8.94 -14.56 21.65
CA PRO A 78 -8.36 -13.33 21.12
C PRO A 78 -7.08 -13.65 20.34
N ILE A 79 -6.76 -12.84 19.33
CA ILE A 79 -5.56 -13.03 18.52
C ILE A 79 -4.34 -12.78 19.42
N GLU A 80 -3.70 -13.83 19.94
CA GLU A 80 -2.45 -13.70 20.70
C GLU A 80 -1.30 -13.34 19.76
N GLY A 81 -0.54 -12.29 20.08
CA GLY A 81 0.66 -11.90 19.34
C GLY A 81 0.47 -10.86 18.23
N VAL A 82 -0.72 -10.26 18.11
CA VAL A 82 -0.82 -8.88 17.60
C VAL A 82 -0.66 -8.03 18.84
N ASP A 83 0.44 -7.27 18.96
CA ASP A 83 0.54 -6.22 19.97
C ASP A 83 -0.81 -5.48 20.02
N GLU A 84 -1.28 -5.09 21.21
CA GLU A 84 -2.31 -4.06 21.29
C GLU A 84 -1.85 -2.93 20.38
N ALA A 85 -2.46 -2.84 19.19
CA ALA A 85 -2.14 -1.79 18.24
C ALA A 85 -2.23 -0.50 19.07
N PRO A 86 -1.16 0.31 19.12
CA PRO A 86 -1.11 1.47 19.98
C PRO A 86 -2.40 2.26 19.77
N GLU A 87 -3.01 2.71 20.87
CA GLU A 87 -4.28 3.44 20.92
C GLU A 87 -4.59 4.13 19.59
N ALA A 88 -5.67 3.66 18.96
CA ALA A 88 -6.06 4.03 17.61
C ALA A 88 -5.83 5.51 17.33
N SER A 89 -4.85 5.80 16.47
CA SER A 89 -4.98 6.97 15.61
C SER A 89 -6.29 6.80 14.84
N PRO A 90 -7.20 7.79 14.83
CA PRO A 90 -8.43 7.72 14.05
C PRO A 90 -8.05 7.68 12.56
N GLY A 91 -7.86 6.48 12.01
CA GLY A 91 -7.44 6.33 10.61
C GLY A 91 -6.83 5.00 10.15
N ASP A 92 -6.72 3.96 11.00
CA ASP A 92 -6.13 2.69 10.55
C ASP A 92 -6.83 1.43 11.12
N PRO A 93 -7.85 0.88 10.42
CA PRO A 93 -8.41 -0.43 10.69
C PRO A 93 -7.60 -1.49 9.91
N ALA A 94 -7.63 -2.76 10.29
CA ALA A 94 -7.07 -3.84 9.45
C ALA A 94 -7.83 -3.94 8.11
N GLY A 95 -7.49 -3.06 7.17
CA GLY A 95 -8.26 -2.76 5.98
C GLY A 95 -8.47 -4.01 5.12
N LEU A 96 -9.65 -4.10 4.50
CA LEU A 96 -9.98 -5.19 3.58
C LEU A 96 -8.91 -5.39 2.50
N ALA A 97 -8.22 -4.30 2.10
CA ALA A 97 -7.16 -4.30 1.11
C ALA A 97 -5.87 -5.01 1.56
N ILE A 98 -5.62 -5.15 2.86
CA ILE A 98 -4.49 -5.91 3.42
C ILE A 98 -4.93 -7.32 3.80
N VAL A 99 -6.07 -7.44 4.49
CA VAL A 99 -6.52 -8.71 5.06
C VAL A 99 -6.88 -9.72 3.96
N LEU A 100 -7.59 -9.30 2.91
CA LEU A 100 -7.99 -10.24 1.84
C LEU A 100 -6.78 -10.89 1.13
N PRO A 101 -5.76 -10.13 0.68
CA PRO A 101 -4.56 -10.75 0.10
C PRO A 101 -3.82 -11.69 1.07
N GLN A 102 -3.68 -11.31 2.34
CA GLN A 102 -3.01 -12.16 3.34
C GLN A 102 -3.76 -13.48 3.56
N VAL A 103 -5.10 -13.40 3.68
CA VAL A 103 -5.95 -14.58 3.81
C VAL A 103 -5.82 -15.46 2.58
N LEU A 104 -5.91 -14.89 1.37
CA LEU A 104 -5.75 -15.62 0.12
C LEU A 104 -4.40 -16.34 0.04
N SER A 105 -3.30 -15.63 0.34
CA SER A 105 -1.96 -16.23 0.36
C SER A 105 -1.87 -17.40 1.34
N THR A 106 -2.52 -17.28 2.50
CA THR A 106 -2.60 -18.37 3.49
C THR A 106 -3.40 -19.56 2.95
N VAL A 107 -4.53 -19.31 2.26
CA VAL A 107 -5.33 -20.38 1.63
C VAL A 107 -4.53 -21.10 0.55
N GLU A 108 -3.80 -20.36 -0.27
CA GLU A 108 -2.96 -20.91 -1.34
C GLU A 108 -1.82 -21.76 -0.78
N GLN A 109 -1.19 -21.29 0.31
CA GLN A 109 -0.17 -22.06 1.02
C GLN A 109 -0.77 -23.36 1.59
N ALA A 110 -1.96 -23.32 2.16
CA ALA A 110 -2.65 -24.51 2.66
C ALA A 110 -3.02 -25.48 1.52
N LEU A 111 -3.54 -24.97 0.41
CA LEU A 111 -3.90 -25.75 -0.78
C LEU A 111 -2.71 -26.53 -1.34
N ALA A 112 -1.51 -25.96 -1.31
CA ALA A 112 -0.30 -26.59 -1.84
C ALA A 112 0.07 -27.91 -1.14
N THR A 113 -0.34 -28.10 0.11
CA THR A 113 0.01 -29.27 0.93
C THR A 113 -1.19 -30.01 1.51
N ALA A 114 -2.42 -29.59 1.18
CA ALA A 114 -3.63 -30.07 1.85
C ALA A 114 -3.97 -31.54 1.52
N PRO A 115 -4.43 -32.33 2.51
CA PRO A 115 -5.06 -33.63 2.27
C PRO A 115 -6.29 -33.50 1.36
N THR A 116 -6.59 -34.53 0.57
CA THR A 116 -7.73 -34.54 -0.37
C THR A 116 -9.07 -34.18 0.27
N ALA A 117 -9.27 -34.58 1.53
CA ALA A 117 -10.50 -34.29 2.28
C ALA A 117 -10.71 -32.79 2.58
N MET A 118 -9.66 -31.96 2.54
CA MET A 118 -9.74 -30.52 2.77
C MET A 118 -9.88 -29.70 1.48
N LEU A 119 -9.50 -30.26 0.32
CA LEU A 119 -9.40 -29.51 -0.94
C LEU A 119 -10.69 -28.77 -1.29
N GLY A 120 -11.84 -29.43 -1.25
CA GLY A 120 -13.12 -28.78 -1.60
C GLY A 120 -13.45 -27.58 -0.70
N ALA A 121 -13.15 -27.64 0.59
CA ALA A 121 -13.39 -26.54 1.52
C ALA A 121 -12.39 -25.39 1.30
N LEU A 122 -11.12 -25.69 1.07
CA LEU A 122 -10.09 -24.69 0.79
C LEU A 122 -10.28 -24.02 -0.58
N GLU A 123 -10.68 -24.75 -1.62
CA GLU A 123 -11.00 -24.21 -2.94
C GLU A 123 -12.22 -23.28 -2.89
N ALA A 124 -13.26 -23.66 -2.14
CA ALA A 124 -14.42 -22.80 -1.91
C ALA A 124 -14.03 -21.53 -1.12
N ALA A 125 -13.18 -21.66 -0.10
CA ALA A 125 -12.68 -20.52 0.66
C ALA A 125 -11.84 -19.57 -0.23
N HIS A 126 -10.93 -20.12 -1.03
CA HIS A 126 -10.14 -19.36 -2.02
C HIS A 126 -11.07 -18.60 -2.96
N THR A 127 -12.08 -19.28 -3.53
CA THR A 127 -13.07 -18.68 -4.43
C THR A 127 -13.80 -17.50 -3.78
N GLY A 128 -14.28 -17.66 -2.55
CA GLY A 128 -14.99 -16.61 -1.81
C GLY A 128 -14.11 -15.38 -1.54
N TYR A 129 -12.91 -15.58 -1.00
CA TYR A 129 -11.98 -14.47 -0.72
C TYR A 129 -11.45 -13.81 -2.00
N ALA A 130 -11.21 -14.57 -3.07
CA ALA A 130 -10.76 -14.05 -4.36
C ALA A 130 -11.85 -13.21 -5.03
N ALA A 131 -13.11 -13.65 -4.92
CA ALA A 131 -14.26 -12.86 -5.36
C ALA A 131 -14.37 -11.55 -4.54
N GLY A 132 -14.17 -11.61 -3.23
CA GLY A 132 -14.11 -10.43 -2.36
C GLY A 132 -13.03 -9.43 -2.79
N LEU A 133 -11.80 -9.89 -3.00
CA LEU A 133 -10.68 -9.05 -3.43
C LEU A 133 -10.92 -8.43 -4.82
N THR A 134 -11.47 -9.23 -5.75
CA THR A 134 -11.84 -8.74 -7.08
C THR A 134 -12.87 -7.61 -7.00
N LYS A 135 -13.91 -7.77 -6.17
CA LYS A 135 -14.93 -6.74 -5.96
C LYS A 135 -14.36 -5.50 -5.27
N LEU A 136 -13.46 -5.68 -4.31
CA LEU A 136 -12.79 -4.57 -3.62
C LEU A 136 -11.99 -3.71 -4.61
N HIS A 137 -11.25 -4.35 -5.52
CA HIS A 137 -10.49 -3.65 -6.55
C HIS A 137 -11.39 -3.02 -7.63
N ALA A 138 -12.56 -3.60 -7.92
CA ALA A 138 -13.48 -3.06 -8.92
C ALA A 138 -14.04 -1.68 -8.51
N GLY A 139 -14.37 -1.49 -7.23
CA GLY A 139 -14.99 -0.27 -6.73
C GLY A 139 -16.47 -0.13 -7.14
N SER A 140 -16.98 1.10 -7.22
CA SER A 140 -18.37 1.44 -7.52
C SER A 140 -18.49 2.68 -8.40
N SER A 141 -19.59 2.77 -9.13
CA SER A 141 -20.10 4.04 -9.67
C SER A 141 -21.12 4.73 -8.76
N ASP A 142 -21.57 4.04 -7.71
CA ASP A 142 -22.45 4.59 -6.69
C ASP A 142 -21.67 5.57 -5.80
N ALA A 143 -22.29 6.69 -5.45
CA ALA A 143 -21.75 7.67 -4.49
C ALA A 143 -21.92 7.21 -3.04
N THR A 144 -22.57 6.07 -2.80
CA THR A 144 -22.67 5.40 -1.49
C THR A 144 -21.61 4.30 -1.34
N PRO A 145 -21.31 3.83 -0.11
CA PRO A 145 -20.38 2.73 0.13
C PRO A 145 -20.90 1.33 -0.24
N GLN A 146 -22.05 1.22 -0.93
CA GLN A 146 -22.76 -0.04 -1.13
C GLN A 146 -21.96 -1.14 -1.85
N HIS A 147 -20.93 -0.80 -2.63
CA HIS A 147 -20.09 -1.81 -3.29
C HIS A 147 -19.41 -2.77 -2.31
N LEU A 148 -19.15 -2.32 -1.08
CA LEU A 148 -18.55 -3.16 -0.05
C LEU A 148 -19.51 -4.23 0.50
N VAL A 149 -20.83 -4.12 0.32
CA VAL A 149 -21.76 -5.21 0.67
C VAL A 149 -21.36 -6.48 -0.07
N GLY A 150 -21.11 -6.39 -1.38
CA GLY A 150 -20.69 -7.53 -2.18
C GLY A 150 -19.31 -8.09 -1.77
N VAL A 151 -18.42 -7.25 -1.25
CA VAL A 151 -17.13 -7.68 -0.69
C VAL A 151 -17.35 -8.47 0.59
N LEU A 152 -18.13 -7.93 1.52
CA LEU A 152 -18.41 -8.56 2.82
C LEU A 152 -19.23 -9.85 2.69
N THR A 153 -20.17 -9.93 1.74
CA THR A 153 -20.90 -11.16 1.44
C THR A 153 -19.96 -12.25 0.89
N ALA A 154 -19.08 -11.91 -0.05
CA ALA A 154 -18.11 -12.87 -0.58
C ALA A 154 -17.10 -13.34 0.50
N MET A 155 -16.72 -12.44 1.41
CA MET A 155 -15.94 -12.79 2.60
C MET A 155 -16.69 -13.74 3.53
N ALA A 156 -17.99 -13.52 3.74
CA ALA A 156 -18.80 -14.41 4.58
C ALA A 156 -18.91 -15.83 3.98
N ASP A 157 -19.02 -15.94 2.65
CA ASP A 157 -18.99 -17.22 1.95
C ASP A 157 -17.63 -17.91 2.10
N GLY A 158 -16.53 -17.16 1.88
CA GLY A 158 -15.17 -17.65 2.10
C GLY A 158 -14.92 -18.08 3.55
N GLN A 159 -15.50 -17.35 4.51
CA GLN A 159 -15.41 -17.62 5.94
C GLN A 159 -16.12 -18.92 6.31
N ALA A 160 -17.33 -19.17 5.79
CA ALA A 160 -18.05 -20.41 6.03
C ALA A 160 -17.28 -21.63 5.51
N ALA A 161 -16.70 -21.53 4.31
CA ALA A 161 -15.86 -22.58 3.73
C ALA A 161 -14.56 -22.79 4.53
N MET A 162 -13.94 -21.71 5.00
CA MET A 162 -12.73 -21.81 5.81
C MET A 162 -12.98 -22.43 7.20
N ASP A 163 -14.14 -22.17 7.78
CA ASP A 163 -14.57 -22.84 9.01
C ASP A 163 -14.75 -24.34 8.84
N GLN A 164 -15.30 -24.76 7.70
CA GLN A 164 -15.37 -26.17 7.33
C GLN A 164 -13.96 -26.78 7.17
N ALA A 165 -13.02 -26.04 6.55
CA ALA A 165 -11.64 -26.49 6.43
C ALA A 165 -10.95 -26.66 7.79
N LEU A 166 -11.16 -25.72 8.73
CA LEU A 166 -10.65 -25.82 10.11
C LEU A 166 -11.23 -27.03 10.85
N ASP A 167 -12.52 -27.31 10.69
CA ASP A 167 -13.19 -28.45 11.34
C ASP A 167 -12.63 -29.78 10.83
N ILE A 168 -12.34 -29.88 9.53
CA ILE A 168 -11.69 -31.06 8.93
C ILE A 168 -10.23 -31.16 9.42
N ALA A 169 -9.47 -30.06 9.32
CA ALA A 169 -8.05 -30.00 9.72
C ALA A 169 -7.85 -30.44 11.18
N ALA A 170 -8.74 -30.04 12.09
CA ALA A 170 -8.64 -30.42 13.50
C ALA A 170 -8.65 -31.93 13.74
N VAL A 171 -9.26 -32.70 12.84
CA VAL A 171 -9.37 -34.15 12.93
C VAL A 171 -8.20 -34.83 12.22
N ILE A 172 -7.80 -34.33 11.05
CA ILE A 172 -6.89 -35.06 10.15
C ILE A 172 -5.54 -34.37 9.88
N ASP A 173 -5.43 -33.06 10.13
CA ASP A 173 -4.24 -32.25 9.88
C ASP A 173 -4.09 -31.10 10.89
N PRO A 174 -3.78 -31.39 12.17
CA PRO A 174 -3.66 -30.35 13.20
C PRO A 174 -2.66 -29.21 12.88
N PRO A 175 -1.51 -29.44 12.20
CA PRO A 175 -0.65 -28.35 11.74
C PRO A 175 -1.35 -27.32 10.85
N ALA A 176 -2.28 -27.73 9.97
CA ALA A 176 -3.02 -26.79 9.13
C ALA A 176 -3.92 -25.85 9.96
N VAL A 177 -4.35 -26.24 11.16
CA VAL A 177 -5.10 -25.34 12.07
C VAL A 177 -4.25 -24.14 12.47
N ALA A 178 -2.96 -24.34 12.78
CA ALA A 178 -2.07 -23.24 13.15
C ALA A 178 -1.81 -22.26 12.00
N LEU A 179 -1.85 -22.73 10.75
CA LEU A 179 -1.73 -21.89 9.57
C LEU A 179 -3.03 -21.11 9.29
N LEU A 180 -4.17 -21.79 9.31
CA LEU A 180 -5.45 -21.22 8.87
C LEU A 180 -6.12 -20.33 9.92
N LEU A 181 -5.96 -20.65 11.21
CA LEU A 181 -6.69 -19.98 12.29
C LEU A 181 -6.42 -18.46 12.36
N PRO A 182 -5.16 -17.96 12.29
CA PRO A 182 -4.90 -16.53 12.32
C PRO A 182 -5.52 -15.78 11.13
N ALA A 183 -5.45 -16.35 9.92
CA ALA A 183 -6.04 -15.76 8.73
C ALA A 183 -7.57 -15.65 8.85
N VAL A 184 -8.20 -16.70 9.37
CA VAL A 184 -9.63 -16.72 9.67
C VAL A 184 -10.03 -15.65 10.68
N GLN A 185 -9.28 -15.52 11.78
CA GLN A 185 -9.56 -14.52 12.79
C GLN A 185 -9.43 -13.10 12.22
N ALA A 186 -8.40 -12.84 11.40
CA ALA A 186 -8.20 -11.57 10.73
C ALA A 186 -9.37 -11.22 9.78
N ALA A 187 -9.83 -12.18 8.97
CA ALA A 187 -10.95 -11.98 8.04
C ALA A 187 -12.25 -11.58 8.78
N ARG A 188 -12.56 -12.28 9.88
CA ARG A 188 -13.76 -12.01 10.68
C ARG A 188 -13.72 -10.63 11.33
N GLU A 189 -12.58 -10.29 11.93
CA GLU A 189 -12.43 -9.01 12.62
C GLU A 189 -12.48 -7.85 11.62
N ALA A 190 -11.92 -8.02 10.42
CA ALA A 190 -12.02 -7.03 9.35
C ALA A 190 -13.48 -6.78 8.92
N ALA A 191 -14.28 -7.83 8.76
CA ALA A 191 -15.70 -7.71 8.43
C ALA A 191 -16.49 -6.98 9.54
N ARG A 192 -16.27 -7.36 10.80
CA ARG A 192 -16.89 -6.76 11.99
C ARG A 192 -16.56 -5.26 12.10
N ARG A 193 -15.28 -4.89 11.99
CA ARG A 193 -14.82 -3.50 12.06
C ARG A 193 -15.35 -2.66 10.93
N THR A 194 -15.36 -3.18 9.71
CA THR A 194 -15.88 -2.45 8.53
C THR A 194 -17.36 -2.08 8.71
N SER A 195 -18.16 -3.03 9.21
CA SER A 195 -19.58 -2.81 9.52
C SER A 195 -19.78 -1.75 10.60
N ARG A 196 -19.05 -1.85 11.73
CA ARG A 196 -19.09 -0.88 12.83
C ARG A 196 -18.68 0.52 12.41
N SER A 197 -17.54 0.64 11.71
CA SER A 197 -17.01 1.94 11.27
C SER A 197 -17.98 2.70 10.37
N THR A 198 -18.77 1.98 9.57
CA THR A 198 -19.77 2.59 8.69
C THR A 198 -20.99 3.08 9.46
N LEU A 199 -21.40 2.35 10.50
CA LEU A 199 -22.43 2.81 11.43
C LEU A 199 -21.97 4.06 12.20
N ASP A 200 -20.73 4.04 12.71
CA ASP A 200 -20.13 5.17 13.42
C ASP A 200 -20.03 6.41 12.51
N LEU A 201 -19.65 6.22 11.24
CA LEU A 201 -19.67 7.27 10.23
C LEU A 201 -21.08 7.85 10.06
N ALA A 202 -22.10 7.01 9.89
CA ALA A 202 -23.48 7.45 9.72
C ALA A 202 -23.98 8.27 10.92
N LEU A 203 -23.65 7.85 12.14
CA LEU A 203 -23.93 8.61 13.36
C LEU A 203 -23.19 9.95 13.37
N ALA A 204 -21.89 9.95 13.04
CA ALA A 204 -21.05 11.15 13.05
C ALA A 204 -21.53 12.22 12.05
N VAL A 205 -22.12 11.81 10.92
CA VAL A 205 -22.69 12.73 9.92
C VAL A 205 -24.16 13.07 10.18
N GLY A 206 -24.70 12.67 11.33
CA GLY A 206 -26.01 13.10 11.82
C GLY A 206 -27.20 12.26 11.39
N VAL A 207 -27.01 11.02 10.92
CA VAL A 207 -28.12 10.11 10.63
C VAL A 207 -28.82 9.75 11.94
N GLY A 208 -30.14 10.00 12.01
CA GLY A 208 -30.91 9.77 13.24
C GLY A 208 -31.03 8.30 13.62
N ALA A 209 -31.02 8.02 14.93
CA ALA A 209 -31.07 6.67 15.50
C ALA A 209 -32.22 5.80 14.96
N GLY A 210 -33.40 6.38 14.70
CA GLY A 210 -34.52 5.63 14.13
C GLY A 210 -34.24 5.05 12.73
N ARG A 211 -33.44 5.75 11.91
CA ARG A 211 -33.01 5.25 10.59
C ARG A 211 -31.92 4.18 10.70
N LEU A 212 -31.10 4.24 11.75
CA LEU A 212 -30.00 3.29 11.99
C LEU A 212 -30.40 2.06 12.81
N ALA A 213 -31.57 2.09 13.47
CA ALA A 213 -32.05 0.98 14.28
C ALA A 213 -32.02 -0.39 13.59
N PRO A 214 -32.36 -0.53 12.28
CA PRO A 214 -32.19 -1.79 11.57
C PRO A 214 -30.73 -2.26 11.47
N ALA A 215 -29.80 -1.34 11.17
CA ALA A 215 -28.37 -1.62 11.09
C ALA A 215 -27.80 -2.05 12.45
N GLU A 216 -28.15 -1.31 13.51
CA GLU A 216 -27.77 -1.67 14.89
C GLU A 216 -28.32 -3.03 15.31
N SER A 217 -29.56 -3.34 14.93
CA SER A 217 -30.17 -4.64 15.22
C SER A 217 -29.44 -5.78 14.51
N ALA A 218 -29.15 -5.62 13.21
CA ALA A 218 -28.39 -6.60 12.45
C ALA A 218 -26.98 -6.79 13.03
N LEU A 219 -26.33 -5.71 13.48
CA LEU A 219 -25.02 -5.76 14.12
C LEU A 219 -25.05 -6.55 15.44
N ARG A 220 -26.07 -6.32 16.29
CA ARG A 220 -26.26 -7.12 17.52
C ARG A 220 -26.49 -8.60 17.22
N THR A 221 -27.25 -8.92 16.18
CA THR A 221 -27.43 -10.30 15.74
C THR A 221 -26.12 -10.90 15.23
N ALA A 222 -25.32 -10.12 14.49
CA ALA A 222 -24.00 -10.54 14.02
C ALA A 222 -23.05 -10.86 15.18
N ASP A 223 -22.97 -9.98 16.18
CA ASP A 223 -22.16 -10.20 17.39
C ASP A 223 -22.63 -11.46 18.15
N ALA A 224 -23.94 -11.66 18.31
CA ALA A 224 -24.48 -12.85 18.99
C ALA A 224 -24.16 -14.15 18.25
N LEU A 225 -24.25 -14.17 16.91
CA LEU A 225 -23.84 -15.32 16.09
C LEU A 225 -22.34 -15.57 16.18
N PHE A 226 -21.54 -14.50 16.17
CA PHE A 226 -20.09 -14.55 16.35
C PHE A 226 -19.75 -15.20 17.70
N ASP A 227 -20.36 -14.74 18.79
CA ASP A 227 -20.17 -15.30 20.14
C ASP A 227 -20.63 -16.76 20.24
N ALA A 228 -21.67 -17.14 19.48
CA ALA A 228 -22.15 -18.51 19.37
C ALA A 228 -21.26 -19.42 18.50
N GLY A 229 -20.30 -18.84 17.76
CA GLY A 229 -19.40 -19.57 16.86
C GLY A 229 -19.98 -19.85 15.46
N ASP A 230 -21.11 -19.22 15.08
CA ASP A 230 -21.65 -19.24 13.72
C ASP A 230 -21.08 -18.06 12.92
N TYR A 231 -19.83 -18.19 12.49
CA TYR A 231 -19.10 -17.10 11.84
C TYR A 231 -19.56 -16.82 10.40
N GLY A 232 -20.05 -17.83 9.69
CA GLY A 232 -20.67 -17.64 8.37
C GLY A 232 -21.96 -16.84 8.48
N GLY A 233 -22.84 -17.22 9.41
CA GLY A 233 -24.04 -16.45 9.74
C GLY A 233 -23.71 -15.05 10.24
N ALA A 234 -22.73 -14.91 11.13
CA ALA A 234 -22.25 -13.61 11.60
C ALA A 234 -21.75 -12.72 10.46
N GLY A 235 -20.93 -13.27 9.54
CA GLY A 235 -20.42 -12.56 8.37
C GLY A 235 -21.54 -12.01 7.48
N GLN A 236 -22.58 -12.81 7.23
CA GLN A 236 -23.74 -12.36 6.46
C GLN A 236 -24.50 -11.24 7.18
N GLN A 237 -24.65 -11.32 8.50
CA GLN A 237 -25.28 -10.26 9.29
C GLN A 237 -24.43 -8.98 9.35
N TYR A 238 -23.09 -9.08 9.41
CA TYR A 238 -22.20 -7.92 9.31
C TYR A 238 -22.31 -7.23 7.95
N ALA A 239 -22.40 -7.99 6.85
CA ALA A 239 -22.63 -7.45 5.51
C ALA A 239 -24.00 -6.76 5.41
N GLY A 240 -25.05 -7.35 5.99
CA GLY A 240 -26.39 -6.75 6.06
C GLY A 240 -26.42 -5.46 6.88
N ALA A 241 -25.83 -5.48 8.08
CA ALA A 241 -25.69 -4.31 8.94
C ALA A 241 -24.92 -3.18 8.24
N PHE A 242 -23.82 -3.51 7.56
CA PHE A 242 -23.06 -2.58 6.74
C PHE A 242 -23.95 -1.98 5.66
N GLY A 243 -24.67 -2.79 4.88
CA GLY A 243 -25.53 -2.30 3.79
C GLY A 243 -26.64 -1.38 4.29
N LEU A 244 -27.23 -1.67 5.45
CA LEU A 244 -28.25 -0.81 6.06
C LEU A 244 -27.67 0.55 6.48
N ALA A 245 -26.48 0.58 7.10
CA ALA A 245 -25.82 1.83 7.46
C ALA A 245 -25.30 2.60 6.24
N ALA A 246 -24.63 1.93 5.30
CA ALA A 246 -24.07 2.52 4.08
C ALA A 246 -25.12 3.20 3.21
N ASN A 247 -26.38 2.72 3.19
CA ASN A 247 -27.48 3.36 2.46
C ASN A 247 -27.93 4.71 3.05
N THR A 248 -27.46 5.05 4.25
CA THR A 248 -27.82 6.31 4.94
C THR A 248 -26.77 7.40 4.78
N VAL A 249 -25.67 7.13 4.10
CA VAL A 249 -24.60 8.09 3.85
C VAL A 249 -24.27 8.17 2.37
N VAL A 250 -23.89 9.36 1.91
CA VAL A 250 -23.50 9.62 0.52
C VAL A 250 -22.29 10.53 0.47
N PHE A 251 -21.41 10.31 -0.50
CA PHE A 251 -20.24 11.13 -0.72
C PHE A 251 -20.62 12.53 -1.21
N SER A 252 -19.99 13.56 -0.63
CA SER A 252 -20.15 14.97 -0.98
C SER A 252 -18.85 15.52 -1.58
N MET A 253 -18.87 15.78 -2.89
CA MET A 253 -17.75 16.44 -3.58
C MET A 253 -17.43 17.83 -2.99
N ASP A 254 -18.45 18.58 -2.58
CA ASP A 254 -18.27 19.89 -1.97
C ASP A 254 -17.55 19.79 -0.62
N ARG A 255 -17.92 18.82 0.22
CA ARG A 255 -17.23 18.60 1.49
C ARG A 255 -15.80 18.12 1.28
N PHE A 256 -15.55 17.28 0.26
CA PHE A 256 -14.21 16.85 -0.09
C PHE A 256 -13.31 18.04 -0.45
N GLU A 257 -13.78 18.91 -1.34
CA GLU A 257 -13.08 20.13 -1.73
C GLU A 257 -12.85 21.06 -0.53
N GLN A 258 -13.87 21.28 0.31
CA GLN A 258 -13.76 22.11 1.52
C GLN A 258 -12.72 21.56 2.50
N ASN A 259 -12.68 20.24 2.71
CA ASN A 259 -11.71 19.59 3.59
C ASN A 259 -10.27 19.81 3.08
N LEU A 260 -10.03 19.65 1.77
CA LEU A 260 -8.71 19.91 1.17
C LEU A 260 -8.28 21.37 1.36
N ARG A 261 -9.19 22.31 1.07
CA ARG A 261 -8.97 23.75 1.25
C ARG A 261 -8.66 24.12 2.70
N GLY A 262 -9.43 23.56 3.64
CA GLY A 262 -9.24 23.77 5.08
C GLY A 262 -7.86 23.37 5.57
N VAL A 263 -7.17 22.45 4.90
CA VAL A 263 -5.77 22.13 5.18
C VAL A 263 -4.83 23.00 4.34
N PHE A 264 -4.88 22.93 3.02
CA PHE A 264 -3.80 23.45 2.19
C PHE A 264 -3.79 24.99 2.03
N ASP A 265 -4.92 25.68 2.18
CA ASP A 265 -4.98 27.15 2.01
C ASP A 265 -4.12 27.89 3.05
N ALA A 266 -3.97 27.35 4.26
CA ALA A 266 -3.17 27.96 5.33
C ALA A 266 -1.77 27.35 5.48
N ASN A 267 -1.43 26.34 4.67
CA ASN A 267 -0.29 25.46 4.92
C ASN A 267 0.67 25.33 3.73
N THR A 268 0.53 26.19 2.72
CA THR A 268 1.31 26.16 1.47
C THR A 268 1.64 27.58 1.00
N VAL A 269 2.72 27.74 0.23
CA VAL A 269 2.99 29.01 -0.50
C VAL A 269 2.06 29.14 -1.71
N GLY A 270 1.86 28.03 -2.40
CA GLY A 270 0.84 27.86 -3.41
C GLY A 270 0.49 26.40 -3.58
N TRP A 271 -0.76 26.15 -3.93
CA TRP A 271 -1.23 24.82 -4.26
C TRP A 271 -2.35 24.86 -5.28
N SER A 272 -2.55 23.75 -5.98
CA SER A 272 -3.67 23.56 -6.89
C SER A 272 -4.19 22.14 -6.83
N TYR A 273 -5.45 21.98 -7.18
CA TYR A 273 -6.12 20.69 -7.20
C TYR A 273 -7.08 20.57 -8.38
N ALA A 274 -7.34 19.32 -8.75
CA ALA A 274 -8.40 18.94 -9.67
C ALA A 274 -9.03 17.64 -9.18
N LEU A 275 -10.36 17.64 -9.07
CA LEU A 275 -11.16 16.51 -8.61
C LEU A 275 -12.07 16.08 -9.75
N SER A 276 -12.00 14.81 -10.12
CA SER A 276 -12.86 14.22 -11.13
C SER A 276 -13.90 13.30 -10.48
N GLN A 277 -15.06 13.20 -11.11
CA GLN A 277 -16.08 12.22 -10.75
C GLN A 277 -16.70 11.62 -12.02
N GLY A 278 -16.74 10.29 -12.10
CA GLY A 278 -17.32 9.59 -13.25
C GLY A 278 -16.69 9.99 -14.58
N GLY A 279 -15.37 10.28 -14.58
CA GLY A 279 -14.61 10.66 -15.78
C GLY A 279 -14.67 12.14 -16.15
N ASN A 280 -15.45 12.95 -15.45
CA ASN A 280 -15.58 14.38 -15.69
C ASN A 280 -14.84 15.18 -14.63
N LEU A 281 -14.24 16.31 -15.01
CA LEU A 281 -13.68 17.27 -14.06
C LEU A 281 -14.83 17.91 -13.27
N ALA A 282 -14.98 17.53 -12.00
CA ALA A 282 -16.07 17.97 -11.15
C ALA A 282 -15.74 19.29 -10.43
N ARG A 283 -14.51 19.42 -9.94
CA ARG A 283 -13.99 20.62 -9.27
C ARG A 283 -12.53 20.85 -9.65
N SER A 284 -12.11 22.10 -9.66
CA SER A 284 -10.68 22.45 -9.70
C SER A 284 -10.48 23.83 -9.08
N GLY A 285 -9.33 24.04 -8.46
CA GLY A 285 -9.03 25.32 -7.84
C GLY A 285 -7.57 25.41 -7.41
N SER A 286 -7.23 26.57 -6.87
CA SER A 286 -5.91 26.87 -6.34
C SER A 286 -6.01 27.91 -5.23
N SER A 287 -4.89 28.07 -4.51
CA SER A 287 -4.63 29.19 -3.64
C SER A 287 -3.14 29.53 -3.65
N GLY A 288 -2.80 30.75 -3.25
CA GLY A 288 -1.42 31.21 -3.16
C GLY A 288 -0.73 31.44 -4.51
N LEU A 289 0.59 31.34 -4.52
CA LEU A 289 1.45 31.81 -5.61
C LEU A 289 2.32 30.68 -6.18
N ALA A 290 2.33 30.57 -7.51
CA ALA A 290 3.33 29.77 -8.24
C ALA A 290 4.70 30.46 -8.26
N ARG A 291 4.71 31.81 -8.13
CA ARG A 291 5.91 32.64 -8.00
C ARG A 291 5.66 33.78 -7.01
N THR A 292 6.50 33.91 -5.99
CA THR A 292 6.40 34.97 -4.97
C THR A 292 7.00 36.29 -5.46
N GLY A 293 6.98 37.32 -4.60
CA GLY A 293 7.63 38.61 -4.85
C GLY A 293 9.12 38.52 -5.16
N ALA A 294 9.81 37.49 -4.65
CA ALA A 294 11.23 37.26 -4.88
C ALA A 294 11.53 36.78 -6.31
N ASP A 295 10.54 36.23 -7.02
CA ASP A 295 10.65 35.66 -8.35
C ASP A 295 9.80 36.41 -9.37
N GLN A 296 10.26 37.59 -9.77
CA GLN A 296 9.53 38.44 -10.71
C GLN A 296 9.26 37.74 -12.07
N PRO A 297 8.08 37.96 -12.70
CA PRO A 297 6.90 38.59 -12.10
C PRO A 297 6.18 37.63 -11.13
N PRO A 298 5.63 38.12 -10.00
CA PRO A 298 4.79 37.34 -9.12
C PRO A 298 3.64 36.74 -9.92
N THR A 299 3.35 35.48 -9.71
CA THR A 299 2.40 34.73 -10.54
C THR A 299 1.47 33.93 -9.63
N PRO A 300 0.15 34.15 -9.70
CA PRO A 300 -0.83 33.34 -8.98
C PRO A 300 -0.71 31.86 -9.34
N GLN A 301 -0.98 31.00 -8.36
CA GLN A 301 -1.12 29.58 -8.63
C GLN A 301 -2.44 29.31 -9.38
N SER A 302 -2.47 28.29 -10.23
CA SER A 302 -3.69 27.89 -10.94
C SER A 302 -3.74 26.38 -11.17
N PRO A 303 -4.93 25.76 -11.33
CA PRO A 303 -5.04 24.34 -11.66
C PRO A 303 -4.30 23.92 -12.93
N THR A 304 -4.05 24.86 -13.83
CA THR A 304 -3.39 24.66 -15.13
C THR A 304 -1.90 24.98 -15.12
N LYS A 305 -1.36 25.53 -14.02
CA LYS A 305 0.07 25.77 -13.89
C LYS A 305 0.79 24.42 -13.80
N LYS A 306 1.79 24.27 -14.65
CA LYS A 306 2.65 23.08 -14.64
C LYS A 306 3.76 23.26 -13.60
N MET A 307 4.13 22.17 -12.97
CA MET A 307 5.30 22.08 -12.12
C MET A 307 5.82 20.66 -12.11
N HIS A 308 7.03 20.49 -11.58
CA HIS A 308 7.55 19.17 -11.28
C HIS A 308 6.62 18.47 -10.27
N VAL A 309 6.35 17.19 -10.48
CA VAL A 309 5.47 16.41 -9.58
C VAL A 309 6.19 15.25 -8.90
N ALA A 310 7.53 15.29 -8.90
CA ALA A 310 8.37 14.32 -8.23
C ALA A 310 7.95 12.89 -8.57
N SER A 311 7.80 12.04 -7.56
CA SER A 311 7.53 10.61 -7.76
C SER A 311 6.15 10.29 -8.35
N VAL A 312 5.19 11.22 -8.45
CA VAL A 312 3.98 11.02 -9.27
C VAL A 312 4.35 10.68 -10.73
N SER A 313 5.54 11.09 -11.18
CA SER A 313 6.12 10.69 -12.47
C SER A 313 6.19 9.18 -12.69
N LYS A 314 6.27 8.39 -11.61
CA LYS A 314 6.33 6.91 -11.69
C LYS A 314 5.04 6.32 -12.21
N THR A 315 3.89 6.82 -11.76
CA THR A 315 2.58 6.41 -12.28
C THR A 315 2.48 6.72 -13.77
N MET A 316 2.96 7.89 -14.21
CA MET A 316 2.96 8.24 -15.63
C MET A 316 3.92 7.36 -16.45
N THR A 317 5.10 7.08 -15.92
CA THR A 317 6.07 6.16 -16.56
C THR A 317 5.52 4.74 -16.65
N ALA A 318 4.83 4.26 -15.61
CA ALA A 318 4.15 2.97 -15.63
C ALA A 318 3.10 2.90 -16.73
N ILE A 319 2.32 3.97 -16.96
CA ILE A 319 1.36 4.03 -18.06
C ILE A 319 2.05 3.83 -19.42
N VAL A 320 3.16 4.54 -19.66
CA VAL A 320 3.94 4.43 -20.90
C VAL A 320 4.47 3.00 -21.10
N VAL A 321 5.07 2.41 -20.07
CA VAL A 321 5.65 1.07 -20.15
C VAL A 321 4.56 0.01 -20.34
N LEU A 322 3.49 0.04 -19.55
CA LEU A 322 2.40 -0.93 -19.64
C LEU A 322 1.70 -0.86 -20.99
N ARG A 323 1.52 0.35 -21.54
CA ARG A 323 1.03 0.52 -22.92
C ARG A 323 1.96 -0.16 -23.91
N ARG A 324 3.27 0.07 -23.79
CA ARG A 324 4.24 -0.54 -24.71
C ARG A 324 4.30 -2.06 -24.61
N LEU A 325 4.27 -2.60 -23.40
CA LEU A 325 4.22 -4.05 -23.19
C LEU A 325 2.98 -4.66 -23.83
N ALA A 326 1.82 -4.00 -23.71
CA ALA A 326 0.58 -4.44 -24.36
C ALA A 326 0.71 -4.50 -25.89
N GLU A 327 1.26 -3.45 -26.51
CA GLU A 327 1.49 -3.37 -27.95
C GLU A 327 2.42 -4.47 -28.48
N MET A 328 3.31 -4.97 -27.62
CA MET A 328 4.25 -6.04 -27.94
C MET A 328 3.76 -7.43 -27.53
N GLY A 329 2.60 -7.54 -26.89
CA GLY A 329 2.11 -8.81 -26.33
C GLY A 329 2.98 -9.36 -25.19
N LEU A 330 3.70 -8.49 -24.48
CA LEU A 330 4.56 -8.86 -23.36
C LEU A 330 3.82 -8.79 -22.02
N SER A 331 4.14 -9.72 -21.12
CA SER A 331 3.67 -9.69 -19.74
C SER A 331 4.59 -8.82 -18.88
N VAL A 332 4.06 -8.27 -17.79
CA VAL A 332 4.87 -7.62 -16.76
C VAL A 332 5.80 -8.62 -16.05
N ASP A 333 5.51 -9.92 -16.13
CA ASP A 333 6.37 -10.99 -15.61
C ASP A 333 7.51 -11.37 -16.55
N THR A 334 7.60 -10.75 -17.73
CA THR A 334 8.72 -10.92 -18.65
C THR A 334 10.00 -10.31 -18.06
N ALA A 335 11.12 -11.03 -18.20
CA ALA A 335 12.43 -10.58 -17.79
C ALA A 335 12.93 -9.39 -18.62
N ILE A 336 13.61 -8.44 -17.98
CA ILE A 336 14.11 -7.21 -18.60
C ILE A 336 15.42 -7.42 -19.38
N GLY A 337 16.13 -8.52 -19.15
CA GLY A 337 17.46 -8.78 -19.72
C GLY A 337 17.60 -8.56 -21.23
N PRO A 338 16.68 -9.08 -22.07
CA PRO A 338 16.66 -8.82 -23.52
C PRO A 338 16.44 -7.36 -23.91
N TRP A 339 15.90 -6.55 -22.99
CA TRP A 339 15.50 -5.16 -23.23
C TRP A 339 16.47 -4.13 -22.65
N LEU A 340 17.57 -4.57 -22.03
CA LEU A 340 18.69 -3.72 -21.67
C LEU A 340 19.55 -3.38 -22.90
N PRO A 341 20.29 -2.26 -22.92
CA PRO A 341 21.25 -1.98 -23.99
C PRO A 341 22.27 -3.10 -24.19
N LEU A 342 22.56 -3.48 -25.44
CA LEU A 342 23.37 -4.67 -25.73
C LEU A 342 24.82 -4.50 -25.25
N GLY A 343 25.34 -3.27 -25.30
CA GLY A 343 26.67 -2.92 -24.79
C GLY A 343 26.80 -2.85 -23.26
N TRP A 344 25.75 -3.15 -22.48
CA TRP A 344 25.83 -3.16 -21.02
C TRP A 344 26.29 -4.51 -20.48
N THR A 345 27.11 -4.47 -19.42
CA THR A 345 27.38 -5.64 -18.57
C THR A 345 26.11 -5.99 -17.81
N ARG A 346 25.68 -7.26 -17.90
CA ARG A 346 24.38 -7.73 -17.40
C ARG A 346 24.57 -9.03 -16.63
N PRO A 347 24.81 -8.97 -15.31
CA PRO A 347 24.85 -10.14 -14.44
C PRO A 347 23.55 -10.97 -14.54
N ALA A 348 23.63 -12.28 -14.24
CA ALA A 348 22.51 -13.20 -14.44
C ALA A 348 21.27 -12.87 -13.59
N ASP A 349 21.48 -12.35 -12.37
CA ASP A 349 20.43 -11.92 -11.46
C ASP A 349 19.68 -10.68 -11.97
N VAL A 350 20.42 -9.67 -12.47
CA VAL A 350 19.88 -8.49 -13.17
C VAL A 350 19.11 -8.89 -14.43
N HIS A 351 19.66 -9.82 -15.21
CA HIS A 351 19.01 -10.32 -16.43
C HIS A 351 17.63 -10.92 -16.13
N GLY A 352 17.48 -11.58 -14.99
CA GLY A 352 16.23 -12.20 -14.55
C GLY A 352 15.25 -11.28 -13.82
N ILE A 353 15.55 -9.99 -13.61
CA ILE A 353 14.58 -9.04 -13.05
C ILE A 353 13.40 -8.90 -14.03
N THR A 354 12.17 -8.83 -13.54
CA THR A 354 10.97 -8.65 -14.38
C THR A 354 10.51 -7.19 -14.45
N PHE A 355 9.69 -6.83 -15.44
CA PHE A 355 9.06 -5.51 -15.47
C PHE A 355 8.21 -5.23 -14.23
N ARG A 356 7.51 -6.26 -13.72
CA ARG A 356 6.76 -6.20 -12.46
C ARG A 356 7.68 -5.80 -11.32
N GLN A 357 8.86 -6.39 -11.22
CA GLN A 357 9.80 -6.09 -10.14
C GLN A 357 10.30 -4.64 -10.18
N LEU A 358 10.55 -4.08 -11.38
CA LEU A 358 10.85 -2.66 -11.51
C LEU A 358 9.67 -1.77 -11.09
N LEU A 359 8.46 -2.09 -11.58
CA LEU A 359 7.23 -1.32 -11.34
C LEU A 359 6.71 -1.40 -9.89
N THR A 360 7.15 -2.39 -9.12
CA THR A 360 6.73 -2.65 -7.73
C THR A 360 7.85 -2.47 -6.72
N HIS A 361 9.00 -1.93 -7.12
CA HIS A 361 10.11 -1.67 -6.21
C HIS A 361 10.65 -2.96 -5.52
N THR A 362 10.71 -4.06 -6.28
CA THR A 362 11.21 -5.37 -5.79
C THR A 362 12.37 -5.93 -6.61
N SER A 363 13.07 -5.07 -7.37
CA SER A 363 14.25 -5.47 -8.14
C SER A 363 15.48 -5.73 -7.29
N GLY A 364 15.60 -5.09 -6.12
CA GLY A 364 16.79 -5.13 -5.28
C GLY A 364 17.92 -4.23 -5.77
N PHE A 365 17.59 -3.18 -6.52
CA PHE A 365 18.55 -2.13 -6.91
C PHE A 365 18.73 -1.11 -5.76
N GLY A 366 19.56 -0.09 -5.94
CA GLY A 366 19.64 1.01 -4.99
C GLY A 366 18.58 2.08 -5.29
N GLN A 367 18.15 2.82 -4.25
CA GLN A 367 17.18 3.93 -4.36
C GLN A 367 17.46 4.82 -5.60
N ASN A 368 18.70 5.29 -5.74
CA ASN A 368 19.17 5.96 -6.95
C ASN A 368 20.42 5.23 -7.46
N ALA A 369 20.65 5.29 -8.77
CA ALA A 369 21.91 4.82 -9.34
C ALA A 369 23.09 5.73 -8.92
N PRO A 370 24.33 5.23 -8.92
CA PRO A 370 25.50 6.01 -8.54
C PRO A 370 25.65 7.27 -9.41
N GLY A 371 25.45 8.45 -8.83
CA GLY A 371 25.50 9.74 -9.53
C GLY A 371 24.17 10.25 -10.09
N GLY A 372 23.06 9.52 -9.91
CA GLY A 372 21.72 9.92 -10.37
C GLY A 372 21.09 8.88 -11.28
N ASN A 373 20.00 9.24 -11.98
CA ASN A 373 19.25 8.34 -12.86
C ASN A 373 19.49 8.61 -14.35
N ASP A 374 20.68 9.12 -14.68
CA ASP A 374 21.10 9.27 -16.07
C ASP A 374 21.51 7.91 -16.65
N TYR A 375 21.72 7.87 -17.96
CA TYR A 375 22.03 6.62 -18.67
C TYR A 375 23.32 5.95 -18.16
N LEU A 376 24.38 6.71 -17.87
CA LEU A 376 25.67 6.13 -17.47
C LEU A 376 25.61 5.65 -16.02
N SER A 377 24.97 6.40 -15.13
CA SER A 377 24.72 5.97 -13.76
C SER A 377 23.90 4.69 -13.71
N LEU A 378 22.82 4.60 -14.50
CA LEU A 378 22.00 3.39 -14.58
C LEU A 378 22.77 2.21 -15.19
N GLN A 379 23.68 2.45 -16.14
CA GLN A 379 24.58 1.42 -16.67
C GLN A 379 25.50 0.84 -15.58
N VAL A 380 26.10 1.71 -14.77
CA VAL A 380 26.96 1.29 -13.66
C VAL A 380 26.18 0.47 -12.63
N MET A 381 24.95 0.90 -12.30
CA MET A 381 24.06 0.18 -11.40
C MET A 381 23.69 -1.20 -11.96
N ALA A 382 23.28 -1.29 -13.23
CA ALA A 382 22.86 -2.54 -13.86
C ALA A 382 24.01 -3.56 -14.01
N ALA A 383 25.26 -3.14 -13.85
CA ALA A 383 26.43 -4.02 -13.85
C ALA A 383 26.70 -4.68 -12.48
N GLN A 384 25.97 -4.31 -11.43
CA GLN A 384 26.13 -4.85 -10.07
C GLN A 384 25.12 -5.98 -9.78
N PRO A 385 25.45 -6.93 -8.90
CA PRO A 385 24.49 -7.92 -8.42
C PRO A 385 23.38 -7.29 -7.56
N VAL A 386 22.22 -7.94 -7.50
CA VAL A 386 21.00 -7.48 -6.80
C VAL A 386 20.56 -8.49 -5.73
N PRO A 387 21.28 -8.63 -4.61
CA PRO A 387 20.97 -9.64 -3.59
C PRO A 387 19.64 -9.40 -2.86
N GLY A 388 19.09 -8.18 -2.91
CA GLY A 388 17.79 -7.81 -2.31
C GLY A 388 16.57 -8.11 -3.18
N LYS A 389 16.76 -8.71 -4.36
CA LYS A 389 15.67 -8.99 -5.31
C LYS A 389 14.53 -9.77 -4.64
N GLY A 390 13.30 -9.30 -4.85
CA GLY A 390 12.07 -9.88 -4.29
C GLY A 390 11.61 -9.23 -2.98
N GLY A 391 12.49 -8.52 -2.27
CA GLY A 391 12.10 -7.65 -1.16
C GLY A 391 11.68 -6.27 -1.65
N PHE A 392 10.74 -5.63 -0.96
CA PHE A 392 10.36 -4.25 -1.25
C PHE A 392 11.42 -3.26 -0.74
N ASP A 393 11.94 -2.42 -1.63
CA ASP A 393 12.70 -1.21 -1.30
C ASP A 393 12.40 -0.12 -2.34
N TYR A 394 12.03 1.07 -1.88
CA TYR A 394 11.60 2.13 -2.79
C TYR A 394 12.78 2.65 -3.61
N GLU A 395 12.67 2.49 -4.94
CA GLU A 395 13.78 2.65 -5.89
C GLU A 395 13.40 3.54 -7.09
N ASN A 396 13.82 4.81 -7.08
CA ASN A 396 13.71 5.73 -8.23
C ASN A 396 14.44 5.20 -9.46
N ALA A 397 15.57 4.53 -9.26
CA ALA A 397 16.40 4.01 -10.33
C ALA A 397 15.65 3.01 -11.22
N ASN A 398 14.66 2.28 -10.68
CA ASN A 398 13.84 1.36 -11.46
C ASN A 398 13.09 2.06 -12.58
N PHE A 399 12.48 3.20 -12.25
CA PHE A 399 11.72 3.98 -13.20
C PHE A 399 12.62 4.79 -14.13
N GLY A 400 13.82 5.18 -13.68
CA GLY A 400 14.88 5.68 -14.57
C GLY A 400 15.34 4.63 -15.57
N LEU A 401 15.47 3.37 -15.15
CA LEU A 401 15.83 2.25 -16.01
C LEU A 401 14.71 1.92 -17.01
N LEU A 402 13.45 2.00 -16.59
CA LEU A 402 12.29 1.85 -17.48
C LEU A 402 12.31 2.87 -18.64
N ARG A 403 12.75 4.11 -18.40
CA ARG A 403 12.98 5.11 -19.48
C ARG A 403 14.00 4.58 -20.50
N VAL A 404 15.14 4.04 -20.03
CA VAL A 404 16.19 3.50 -20.90
C VAL A 404 15.68 2.27 -21.67
N ILE A 405 15.02 1.34 -20.99
CA ILE A 405 14.45 0.11 -21.57
C ILE A 405 13.39 0.44 -22.64
N THR A 406 12.60 1.48 -22.45
CA THR A 406 11.56 1.89 -23.41
C THR A 406 12.14 2.13 -24.81
N ALA A 407 13.36 2.69 -24.91
CA ALA A 407 14.03 2.82 -26.21
C ALA A 407 14.24 1.46 -26.90
N LYS A 408 14.61 0.41 -26.16
CA LYS A 408 14.73 -0.95 -26.74
C LYS A 408 13.40 -1.57 -27.10
N LEU A 409 12.37 -1.35 -26.30
CA LEU A 409 11.02 -1.76 -26.65
C LEU A 409 10.53 -1.11 -27.94
N LEU A 410 11.05 0.08 -28.28
CA LEU A 410 10.80 0.77 -29.56
C LEU A 410 11.76 0.36 -30.69
N GLY A 411 12.63 -0.64 -30.46
CA GLY A 411 13.60 -1.12 -31.44
C GLY A 411 14.88 -0.28 -31.54
N LEU A 412 15.09 0.68 -30.63
CA LEU A 412 16.22 1.60 -30.69
C LEU A 412 17.42 1.14 -29.85
N ASP A 413 18.32 0.46 -30.55
CA ASP A 413 19.74 0.20 -30.29
C ASP A 413 20.61 1.35 -29.77
N ALA A 414 20.45 1.94 -28.57
CA ALA A 414 21.31 3.07 -28.18
C ALA A 414 22.84 2.79 -28.23
N SER A 415 23.27 1.56 -28.02
CA SER A 415 24.67 1.11 -28.18
C SER A 415 25.05 0.76 -29.63
N ALA A 416 24.07 0.64 -30.53
CA ALA A 416 24.23 0.27 -31.93
C ALA A 416 24.11 1.46 -32.90
N LEU A 417 23.82 2.66 -32.39
CA LEU A 417 23.59 3.87 -33.20
C LEU A 417 24.63 4.94 -32.88
N PRO A 418 25.02 5.79 -33.86
CA PRO A 418 26.09 6.79 -33.70
C PRO A 418 25.61 8.06 -32.97
N PHE A 419 24.71 7.92 -31.99
CA PHE A 419 24.14 9.02 -31.21
C PHE A 419 24.57 8.92 -29.74
N ASN A 420 24.48 10.03 -29.00
CA ASN A 420 24.63 9.98 -27.54
C ASN A 420 23.52 9.10 -26.94
N ALA A 421 23.88 7.99 -26.31
CA ALA A 421 22.93 7.00 -25.82
C ALA A 421 21.95 7.55 -24.78
N GLY A 422 22.40 8.44 -23.89
CA GLY A 422 21.54 9.08 -22.90
C GLY A 422 20.49 9.99 -23.55
N ALA A 423 20.90 10.84 -24.48
CA ALA A 423 20.00 11.71 -25.23
C ALA A 423 19.03 10.91 -26.10
N LEU A 424 19.51 9.88 -26.81
CA LEU A 424 18.69 9.04 -27.67
C LEU A 424 17.61 8.29 -26.88
N THR A 425 17.99 7.64 -25.77
CA THR A 425 17.03 6.91 -24.93
C THR A 425 16.02 7.84 -24.27
N SER A 426 16.45 9.03 -23.84
CA SER A 426 15.56 10.08 -23.33
C SER A 426 14.57 10.57 -24.40
N ALA A 427 15.05 10.92 -25.60
CA ALA A 427 14.21 11.39 -26.70
C ALA A 427 13.20 10.33 -27.14
N ALA A 428 13.61 9.06 -27.24
CA ALA A 428 12.72 7.95 -27.58
C ALA A 428 11.60 7.79 -26.54
N PHE A 429 11.94 7.81 -25.25
CA PHE A 429 10.95 7.74 -24.17
C PHE A 429 9.99 8.94 -24.20
N LEU A 430 10.52 10.17 -24.28
CA LEU A 430 9.70 11.39 -24.26
C LEU A 430 8.76 11.46 -25.47
N SER A 431 9.25 11.11 -26.66
CA SER A 431 8.44 11.09 -27.88
C SER A 431 7.33 10.05 -27.79
N TYR A 432 7.63 8.83 -27.34
CA TYR A 432 6.61 7.79 -27.22
C TYR A 432 5.63 8.09 -26.09
N ALA A 433 6.10 8.61 -24.96
CA ALA A 433 5.24 9.06 -23.88
C ALA A 433 4.27 10.16 -24.36
N GLN A 434 4.73 11.12 -25.16
CA GLN A 434 3.84 12.12 -25.77
C GLN A 434 2.77 11.45 -26.64
N THR A 435 3.12 10.51 -27.51
CA THR A 435 2.13 9.75 -28.31
C THR A 435 1.10 9.04 -27.44
N VAL A 436 1.50 8.45 -26.30
CA VAL A 436 0.59 7.80 -25.36
C VAL A 436 -0.36 8.82 -24.73
N PHE A 437 0.16 9.96 -24.26
CA PHE A 437 -0.64 10.96 -23.55
C PHE A 437 -1.43 11.90 -24.48
N ASP A 438 -1.09 11.98 -25.77
CA ASP A 438 -1.88 12.65 -26.81
C ASP A 438 -3.29 12.06 -26.91
N ALA A 439 -3.44 10.75 -26.65
CA ALA A 439 -4.74 10.10 -26.59
C ALA A 439 -5.66 10.69 -25.51
N ALA A 440 -5.07 11.23 -24.44
CA ALA A 440 -5.77 11.99 -23.41
C ALA A 440 -5.68 13.50 -23.62
N GLY A 441 -5.05 14.01 -24.67
CA GLY A 441 -4.78 15.44 -24.86
C GLY A 441 -3.91 16.05 -23.75
N VAL A 442 -3.05 15.23 -23.13
CA VAL A 442 -2.19 15.65 -22.02
C VAL A 442 -0.75 15.85 -22.54
N PRO A 443 -0.14 17.03 -22.38
CA PRO A 443 1.26 17.24 -22.72
C PRO A 443 2.16 16.47 -21.74
N PHE A 444 3.20 15.84 -22.27
CA PHE A 444 4.22 15.12 -21.52
C PHE A 444 5.58 15.77 -21.72
N SER A 445 6.16 16.29 -20.63
CA SER A 445 7.48 16.92 -20.66
C SER A 445 8.17 16.70 -19.32
N CYS A 446 9.50 16.61 -19.36
CA CYS A 446 10.34 16.64 -18.16
C CYS A 446 11.21 17.91 -18.08
N GLU A 447 10.80 18.95 -18.81
CA GLU A 447 11.47 20.24 -18.85
C GLU A 447 10.53 21.31 -18.29
N PRO A 448 11.03 22.28 -17.50
CA PRO A 448 10.23 23.40 -17.03
C PRO A 448 9.48 24.07 -18.20
N GLN A 449 8.17 24.27 -18.03
CA GLN A 449 7.29 24.76 -19.09
C GLN A 449 6.80 26.20 -18.82
N GLY A 450 6.79 27.02 -19.87
CA GLY A 450 6.28 28.40 -19.85
C GLY A 450 7.32 29.46 -19.43
N THR A 451 7.05 30.72 -19.77
CA THR A 451 7.95 31.86 -19.51
C THR A 451 8.09 32.16 -18.01
N ASN A 452 7.02 31.96 -17.25
CA ASN A 452 6.98 32.14 -15.79
C ASN A 452 6.76 30.78 -15.12
N ALA A 453 7.73 29.89 -15.24
CA ALA A 453 7.68 28.56 -14.62
C ALA A 453 7.50 28.65 -13.10
N THR A 454 6.75 27.70 -12.55
CA THR A 454 6.50 27.56 -11.10
C THR A 454 7.83 27.37 -10.36
N ARG A 455 7.93 28.01 -9.20
CA ARG A 455 9.09 27.94 -8.30
C ARG A 455 8.72 27.15 -7.04
N GLN A 456 9.72 26.56 -6.42
CA GLN A 456 9.58 25.73 -5.23
C GLN A 456 10.08 26.49 -4.01
N TYR A 457 9.35 26.43 -2.91
CA TYR A 457 9.61 27.27 -1.74
C TYR A 457 9.67 26.47 -0.45
N ASP A 458 10.27 27.04 0.58
CA ASP A 458 10.03 26.59 1.94
C ASP A 458 8.68 27.12 2.39
N PHE A 459 8.02 26.39 3.29
CA PHE A 459 6.85 26.86 3.99
C PHE A 459 7.12 26.94 5.50
N PRO A 460 6.82 28.07 6.17
CA PRO A 460 6.32 29.33 5.60
C PRO A 460 7.33 29.96 4.63
N ASP A 461 6.83 30.77 3.70
CA ASP A 461 7.69 31.48 2.74
C ASP A 461 8.78 32.26 3.49
N SER A 462 10.04 31.98 3.17
CA SER A 462 11.19 32.65 3.78
C SER A 462 11.46 34.03 3.19
N GLY A 463 10.75 34.41 2.11
CA GLY A 463 10.98 35.64 1.37
C GLY A 463 12.19 35.58 0.40
N ASN A 464 12.87 34.43 0.35
CA ASN A 464 13.97 34.19 -0.58
C ASN A 464 13.45 33.75 -1.96
N PRO A 465 14.26 33.92 -3.03
CA PRO A 465 13.95 33.32 -4.32
C PRO A 465 13.76 31.80 -4.18
N GLY A 466 12.70 31.28 -4.79
CA GLY A 466 12.41 29.86 -4.78
C GLY A 466 13.33 29.07 -5.70
N TYR A 467 13.47 27.78 -5.42
CA TYR A 467 14.25 26.89 -6.26
C TYR A 467 13.68 26.82 -7.69
N ALA A 468 14.59 26.99 -8.65
CA ALA A 468 14.35 26.92 -10.08
C ALA A 468 14.64 25.50 -10.58
N GLU A 469 13.60 24.71 -10.81
CA GLU A 469 13.76 23.34 -11.32
C GLU A 469 14.50 23.36 -12.67
N PRO A 470 15.62 22.61 -12.84
CA PRO A 470 16.27 22.45 -14.13
C PRO A 470 15.54 21.43 -15.02
N SER A 471 15.98 21.31 -16.27
CA SER A 471 15.51 20.20 -17.12
C SER A 471 15.89 18.85 -16.50
N ARG A 472 14.93 17.92 -16.48
CA ARG A 472 15.10 16.54 -16.05
C ARG A 472 15.01 15.55 -17.20
N ALA A 473 15.00 16.00 -18.45
CA ALA A 473 14.84 15.14 -19.63
C ALA A 473 15.77 13.90 -19.61
N LEU A 474 17.05 14.08 -19.27
CA LEU A 474 18.04 13.00 -19.24
C LEU A 474 17.95 12.07 -18.01
N ASN A 475 17.20 12.47 -16.98
CA ASN A 475 17.06 11.77 -15.70
C ASN A 475 15.59 11.39 -15.38
N CYS A 476 14.68 11.61 -16.34
CA CYS A 476 13.25 11.43 -16.12
C CYS A 476 12.87 9.95 -15.92
N GLY A 477 11.65 9.71 -15.49
CA GLY A 477 11.09 8.37 -15.27
C GLY A 477 10.65 8.22 -13.82
N GLY A 478 11.62 8.12 -12.91
CA GLY A 478 11.35 8.06 -11.46
C GLY A 478 10.86 9.37 -10.85
N PHE A 479 11.16 10.48 -11.52
CA PHE A 479 10.75 11.85 -11.25
C PHE A 479 10.87 12.64 -12.56
N GLY A 480 10.69 13.96 -12.52
CA GLY A 480 11.03 14.85 -13.63
C GLY A 480 9.84 15.39 -14.40
N VAL A 481 8.69 14.72 -14.39
CA VAL A 481 7.52 15.14 -15.19
C VAL A 481 6.98 16.48 -14.72
N GLN A 482 6.68 17.34 -15.69
CA GLN A 482 6.17 18.70 -15.52
C GLN A 482 4.72 18.78 -15.98
N ILE A 483 3.79 18.78 -15.04
CA ILE A 483 2.36 18.63 -15.31
C ILE A 483 1.53 19.47 -14.32
N SER A 484 0.31 19.81 -14.72
CA SER A 484 -0.63 20.57 -13.89
C SER A 484 -1.63 19.65 -13.19
N ALA A 485 -2.27 20.12 -12.11
CA ALA A 485 -3.29 19.34 -11.42
C ALA A 485 -4.44 18.91 -12.36
N THR A 486 -4.89 19.79 -13.27
CA THR A 486 -5.96 19.43 -14.23
C THR A 486 -5.53 18.32 -15.18
N ASN A 487 -4.28 18.35 -15.65
CA ASN A 487 -3.78 17.32 -16.57
C ASN A 487 -3.54 16.00 -15.85
N LEU A 488 -3.10 16.01 -14.58
CA LEU A 488 -3.03 14.80 -13.75
C LEU A 488 -4.43 14.18 -13.58
N ALA A 489 -5.43 14.97 -13.17
CA ALA A 489 -6.80 14.47 -13.02
C ALA A 489 -7.37 13.93 -14.34
N ARG A 490 -7.05 14.58 -15.46
CA ARG A 490 -7.41 14.11 -16.81
C ARG A 490 -6.74 12.78 -17.15
N THR A 491 -5.46 12.62 -16.84
CA THR A 491 -4.74 11.34 -16.99
C THR A 491 -5.42 10.23 -16.20
N LEU A 492 -5.77 10.46 -14.93
CA LEU A 492 -6.44 9.46 -14.10
C LEU A 492 -7.84 9.10 -14.64
N ALA A 493 -8.61 10.09 -15.08
CA ALA A 493 -9.92 9.88 -15.68
C ALA A 493 -9.82 9.04 -16.96
N TYR A 494 -8.90 9.38 -17.88
CA TYR A 494 -8.70 8.60 -19.09
C TYR A 494 -8.22 7.18 -18.78
N LEU A 495 -7.30 7.03 -17.83
CA LEU A 495 -6.81 5.72 -17.39
C LEU A 495 -7.94 4.83 -16.87
N ARG A 496 -8.90 5.40 -16.14
CA ARG A 496 -9.99 4.64 -15.51
C ARG A 496 -11.17 4.36 -16.43
N TYR A 497 -11.58 5.34 -17.24
CA TYR A 497 -12.86 5.31 -17.95
C TYR A 497 -12.73 5.07 -19.45
N THR A 498 -11.51 5.12 -19.99
CA THR A 498 -11.24 4.85 -21.39
C THR A 498 -10.28 3.65 -21.52
N GLN A 499 -10.00 3.25 -22.75
CA GLN A 499 -8.92 2.30 -23.05
C GLN A 499 -7.86 2.95 -23.94
N ASP A 500 -7.84 4.29 -23.96
CA ASP A 500 -7.03 5.09 -24.88
C ASP A 500 -5.56 5.05 -24.44
N LEU A 501 -5.30 5.23 -23.14
CA LEU A 501 -3.95 5.16 -22.57
C LEU A 501 -3.40 3.74 -22.56
N MET A 502 -4.23 2.74 -22.24
CA MET A 502 -3.86 1.32 -22.28
C MET A 502 -5.12 0.43 -22.33
N PRO A 503 -5.02 -0.82 -22.81
CA PRO A 503 -6.15 -1.74 -22.77
C PRO A 503 -6.60 -2.05 -21.34
N ALA A 504 -7.87 -2.41 -21.17
CA ALA A 504 -8.47 -2.67 -19.86
C ALA A 504 -7.69 -3.73 -19.05
N ALA A 505 -7.17 -4.78 -19.71
CA ALA A 505 -6.40 -5.83 -19.04
C ALA A 505 -5.12 -5.29 -18.36
N GLN A 506 -4.40 -4.38 -19.01
CA GLN A 506 -3.20 -3.75 -18.44
C GLN A 506 -3.56 -2.79 -17.30
N PHE A 507 -4.65 -2.04 -17.42
CA PHE A 507 -5.08 -1.19 -16.31
C PHE A 507 -5.53 -2.03 -15.10
N GLN A 508 -6.20 -3.17 -15.32
CA GLN A 508 -6.49 -4.10 -14.23
C GLN A 508 -5.20 -4.64 -13.60
N ALA A 509 -4.22 -5.06 -14.40
CA ALA A 509 -2.91 -5.48 -13.87
C ALA A 509 -2.20 -4.36 -13.10
N MET A 510 -2.32 -3.11 -13.56
CA MET A 510 -1.78 -1.93 -12.87
C MET A 510 -2.40 -1.75 -11.49
N LYS A 511 -3.73 -1.89 -11.40
CA LYS A 511 -4.48 -1.75 -10.15
C LYS A 511 -4.23 -2.90 -9.18
N THR A 512 -4.29 -4.14 -9.65
CA THR A 512 -4.18 -5.32 -8.78
C THR A 512 -2.75 -5.58 -8.34
N GLY A 513 -1.78 -5.25 -9.20
CA GLY A 513 -0.35 -5.40 -8.90
C GLY A 513 0.32 -4.13 -8.37
N PHE A 514 -0.42 -3.04 -8.16
CA PHE A 514 0.12 -1.73 -7.75
C PHE A 514 1.30 -1.26 -8.63
N LEU A 515 1.21 -1.47 -9.95
CA LEU A 515 2.32 -1.20 -10.88
C LEU A 515 2.48 0.31 -11.10
N GLY A 516 3.42 0.94 -10.39
CA GLY A 516 3.54 2.40 -10.35
C GLY A 516 2.49 3.11 -9.49
N PHE A 517 1.79 2.36 -8.63
CA PHE A 517 1.00 2.86 -7.51
C PHE A 517 1.61 2.39 -6.19
N MET A 518 1.23 3.02 -5.08
CA MET A 518 1.63 2.58 -3.75
C MET A 518 0.82 1.36 -3.33
N ASN A 519 1.50 0.36 -2.79
CA ASN A 519 0.90 -0.85 -2.25
C ASN A 519 0.42 -0.59 -0.81
N PRO A 520 -0.83 -0.90 -0.44
CA PRO A 520 -1.37 -0.70 0.91
C PRO A 520 -0.62 -1.47 2.00
N THR A 521 0.06 -2.57 1.67
CA THR A 521 0.93 -3.28 2.62
C THR A 521 2.13 -2.44 3.05
N ASP A 522 2.63 -1.57 2.15
CA ASP A 522 3.82 -0.75 2.37
C ASP A 522 3.45 0.71 2.75
N TYR A 523 2.23 1.15 2.39
CA TYR A 523 1.77 2.53 2.56
C TYR A 523 0.31 2.61 3.04
N ASP A 524 0.13 3.01 4.30
CA ASP A 524 -1.16 3.13 4.99
C ASP A 524 -2.19 4.05 4.31
N TYR A 525 -1.72 5.04 3.54
CA TYR A 525 -2.57 5.98 2.80
C TYR A 525 -3.06 5.46 1.45
N ALA A 526 -2.63 4.27 1.02
CA ALA A 526 -3.14 3.59 -0.18
C ALA A 526 -4.38 2.73 0.09
N GLN A 527 -4.98 2.89 1.28
CA GLN A 527 -6.21 2.23 1.69
C GLN A 527 -6.98 3.05 2.72
N GLY A 528 -8.24 2.69 2.93
CA GLY A 528 -9.09 3.25 3.97
C GLY A 528 -10.41 2.51 4.13
N ILE A 529 -11.36 3.12 4.84
CA ILE A 529 -12.62 2.46 5.23
C ILE A 529 -13.50 2.08 4.01
N PHE A 530 -13.22 2.66 2.84
CA PHE A 530 -13.94 2.40 1.59
C PHE A 530 -13.24 1.44 0.63
N GLY A 531 -12.04 0.98 0.98
CA GLY A 531 -11.23 0.02 0.21
C GLY A 531 -9.87 0.57 -0.20
N THR A 532 -9.37 0.07 -1.33
CA THR A 532 -8.05 0.46 -1.88
C THR A 532 -8.11 1.83 -2.54
N TYR A 533 -7.11 2.68 -2.26
CA TYR A 533 -6.92 3.98 -2.88
C TYR A 533 -5.67 3.93 -3.76
N HIS A 534 -5.84 3.72 -5.07
CA HIS A 534 -4.71 3.66 -6.00
C HIS A 534 -4.07 5.04 -6.09
N THR A 535 -2.89 5.17 -5.47
CA THR A 535 -2.30 6.47 -5.16
C THR A 535 -0.82 6.48 -5.45
N HIS A 536 -0.26 7.67 -5.65
CA HIS A 536 1.17 7.88 -5.63
C HIS A 536 1.46 9.30 -5.13
N GLY A 537 2.30 9.40 -4.09
CA GLY A 537 2.81 10.69 -3.59
C GLY A 537 4.12 11.08 -4.27
N GLY A 538 4.44 12.37 -4.26
CA GLY A 538 5.70 12.88 -4.77
C GLY A 538 6.22 13.98 -3.88
N ASP A 539 7.45 13.84 -3.41
CA ASP A 539 8.13 14.79 -2.54
C ASP A 539 9.45 15.18 -3.18
N TRP A 540 9.78 16.47 -3.18
CA TRP A 540 11.02 16.97 -3.75
C TRP A 540 11.50 18.15 -2.91
N ASP A 541 12.58 17.95 -2.17
CA ASP A 541 13.11 18.96 -1.25
C ASP A 541 14.52 19.36 -1.63
N HIS A 542 14.80 20.64 -1.43
CA HIS A 542 16.08 21.28 -1.66
C HIS A 542 16.48 21.96 -0.36
N THR A 543 17.37 21.32 0.40
CA THR A 543 17.84 21.84 1.69
C THR A 543 18.18 23.32 1.61
N GLY A 544 17.49 24.15 2.39
CA GLY A 544 17.65 25.61 2.44
C GLY A 544 17.21 26.39 1.19
N SER A 545 16.43 25.81 0.29
CA SER A 545 15.94 26.47 -0.93
C SER A 545 14.52 26.05 -1.36
N GLY A 546 13.77 25.40 -0.48
CA GLY A 546 12.39 25.01 -0.73
C GLY A 546 12.18 23.59 -1.25
N GLY A 547 10.94 23.32 -1.62
CA GLY A 547 10.56 22.04 -2.21
C GLY A 547 9.15 22.05 -2.78
N LEU A 548 8.65 20.88 -3.11
CA LEU A 548 7.29 20.64 -3.57
C LEU A 548 6.76 19.31 -3.07
N ASP A 549 5.44 19.25 -2.98
CA ASP A 549 4.69 18.02 -2.76
C ASP A 549 3.65 17.84 -3.89
N ALA A 550 3.34 16.60 -4.22
CA ALA A 550 2.28 16.23 -5.14
C ALA A 550 1.63 14.92 -4.70
N CYS A 551 0.39 14.70 -5.10
CA CYS A 551 -0.27 13.42 -4.92
C CYS A 551 -1.39 13.23 -5.95
N VAL A 552 -1.54 11.99 -6.39
CA VAL A 552 -2.69 11.52 -7.17
C VAL A 552 -3.36 10.38 -6.45
N MET A 553 -4.69 10.32 -6.49
CA MET A 553 -5.46 9.25 -5.85
C MET A 553 -6.69 8.90 -6.68
N VAL A 554 -6.92 7.60 -6.89
CA VAL A 554 -8.12 7.03 -7.52
C VAL A 554 -8.89 6.27 -6.45
N PHE A 555 -10.05 6.80 -6.07
CA PHE A 555 -10.92 6.25 -5.03
C PHE A 555 -11.88 5.20 -5.60
N PRO A 556 -12.39 4.28 -4.77
CA PRO A 556 -13.24 3.19 -5.23
C PRO A 556 -14.57 3.67 -5.81
N ILE A 557 -15.10 4.84 -5.41
CA ILE A 557 -16.44 5.34 -5.82
C ILE A 557 -16.44 6.29 -7.03
N ASN A 558 -15.65 6.00 -8.06
CA ASN A 558 -15.56 6.84 -9.25
C ASN A 558 -15.14 8.30 -8.99
N VAL A 559 -14.25 8.51 -8.02
CA VAL A 559 -13.66 9.82 -7.71
C VAL A 559 -12.15 9.73 -7.90
N GLU A 560 -11.56 10.75 -8.52
CA GLU A 560 -10.12 10.93 -8.63
C GLU A 560 -9.73 12.30 -8.09
N ALA A 561 -8.55 12.37 -7.47
CA ALA A 561 -7.99 13.62 -6.97
C ALA A 561 -6.54 13.77 -7.45
N ALA A 562 -6.19 14.97 -7.87
CA ALA A 562 -4.82 15.39 -8.11
C ALA A 562 -4.55 16.68 -7.34
N VAL A 563 -3.44 16.71 -6.60
CA VAL A 563 -2.98 17.88 -5.83
C VAL A 563 -1.51 18.14 -6.16
N THR A 564 -1.17 19.41 -6.36
CA THR A 564 0.20 19.89 -6.56
C THR A 564 0.47 21.09 -5.64
N ILE A 565 1.57 21.07 -4.90
CA ILE A 565 1.93 22.06 -3.89
C ILE A 565 3.36 22.52 -4.15
N ASN A 566 3.61 23.80 -4.36
CA ASN A 566 4.94 24.31 -4.70
C ASN A 566 5.74 24.81 -3.49
N SER A 567 5.55 24.14 -2.35
CA SER A 567 6.32 24.39 -1.14
C SER A 567 6.51 23.14 -0.30
N SER A 568 7.63 23.04 0.41
CA SER A 568 7.89 22.01 1.41
C SER A 568 7.75 22.54 2.82
N ARG A 569 7.24 21.69 3.72
CA ARG A 569 7.15 21.99 5.16
C ARG A 569 8.27 21.35 5.98
N LYS A 570 9.25 20.68 5.34
CA LYS A 570 10.26 19.91 6.07
C LYS A 570 11.11 20.74 7.03
N GLU A 571 11.42 21.99 6.67
CA GLU A 571 12.18 22.91 7.53
C GLU A 571 11.43 23.25 8.84
N LEU A 572 10.10 23.11 8.89
CA LEU A 572 9.34 23.25 10.14
C LEU A 572 9.48 22.05 11.08
N GLY A 573 10.00 20.91 10.59
CA GLY A 573 9.88 19.63 11.30
C GLY A 573 8.43 19.18 11.53
N GLN A 574 7.47 19.77 10.81
CA GLN A 574 6.03 19.53 10.97
C GLN A 574 5.39 19.20 9.63
N GLY A 575 4.63 18.10 9.59
CA GLY A 575 3.83 17.74 8.44
C GLY A 575 2.56 18.58 8.30
N TYR A 576 1.70 18.19 7.36
CA TYR A 576 0.37 18.78 7.22
C TYR A 576 -0.55 18.36 8.37
N PRO A 577 -1.47 19.23 8.83
CA PRO A 577 -2.59 18.82 9.68
C PRO A 577 -3.36 17.65 9.05
N ASN A 578 -3.95 16.78 9.88
CA ASN A 578 -4.76 15.63 9.44
C ASN A 578 -3.98 14.61 8.58
N GLY A 579 -2.75 14.28 8.98
CA GLY A 579 -2.05 13.12 8.44
C GLY A 579 -0.55 13.30 8.18
N GLY A 580 0.00 14.50 8.36
CA GLY A 580 1.44 14.79 8.21
C GLY A 580 1.94 14.80 6.76
N TYR A 581 1.31 14.01 5.88
CA TYR A 581 1.69 13.78 4.49
C TYR A 581 0.55 14.17 3.56
N GLN A 582 0.83 14.77 2.40
CA GLN A 582 -0.17 15.29 1.46
C GLN A 582 -1.14 14.20 0.95
N CYS A 583 -0.68 12.97 0.71
CA CYS A 583 -1.60 11.89 0.33
C CYS A 583 -2.49 11.44 1.50
N ARG A 584 -2.00 11.52 2.75
CA ARG A 584 -2.82 11.26 3.94
C ARG A 584 -3.88 12.34 4.13
N VAL A 585 -3.56 13.61 3.83
CA VAL A 585 -4.54 14.69 3.82
C VAL A 585 -5.64 14.43 2.79
N ILE A 586 -5.30 13.96 1.60
CA ILE A 586 -6.29 13.63 0.56
C ILE A 586 -7.17 12.46 0.99
N LYS A 587 -6.58 11.39 1.55
CA LYS A 587 -7.31 10.28 2.17
C LYS A 587 -8.28 10.79 3.23
N TRP A 588 -7.78 11.55 4.21
CA TRP A 588 -8.58 12.12 5.30
C TRP A 588 -9.73 12.98 4.75
N ALA A 589 -9.43 13.86 3.79
CA ALA A 589 -10.43 14.76 3.22
C ALA A 589 -11.55 13.99 2.54
N PHE A 590 -11.24 12.89 1.85
CA PHE A 590 -12.22 11.99 1.23
C PHE A 590 -13.01 11.19 2.27
N GLU A 591 -12.34 10.62 3.27
CA GLU A 591 -13.00 9.84 4.33
C GLU A 591 -13.90 10.70 5.22
N ASN A 592 -13.67 12.01 5.27
CA ASN A 592 -14.49 12.99 5.98
C ASN A 592 -15.41 13.81 5.04
N ALA A 593 -15.62 13.34 3.81
CA ALA A 593 -16.48 13.97 2.81
C ALA A 593 -17.89 13.38 2.72
N TRP A 594 -18.30 12.58 3.70
CA TRP A 594 -19.59 11.89 3.68
C TRP A 594 -20.63 12.69 4.45
N VAL A 595 -21.87 12.65 3.98
CA VAL A 595 -23.02 13.34 4.59
C VAL A 595 -24.19 12.38 4.70
N ALA A 596 -25.16 12.70 5.57
CA ALA A 596 -26.41 11.96 5.63
C ALA A 596 -27.12 12.02 4.26
N ASN A 597 -27.54 10.85 3.76
CA ASN A 597 -28.30 10.66 2.53
C ASN A 597 -29.80 10.77 2.74
#